data_AF-A0A4Q3TLU1-F1
#
_entry.id   AF-A0A4Q3TLU1-F1
#
_cell.length_a   1.000
_cell.length_b   1.000
_cell.length_c   1.000
_cell.angle_alpha   90.00
_cell.angle_beta   90.00
_cell.angle_gamma   90.00
#
_symmetry.space_group_name_H-M   'P 1'
#
loop_
_entity.id
_entity.type
_entity.pdbx_description
1 polymer ?
#
loop_
_entity_poly.entity_id
_entity_poly.type
_entity_poly.pdbx_seq_one_letter_code
_entity_poly.pdbx_strand_id
1 'polypeptide(L)'
;PDALTSANANAYRVSQGSGTYNLKAPGTGGAGLIGASQLEASTVDLSTEFTGLITTQRAYSASSKIITTADEMLAELISIKR
;
A
#
# COMPACT_ATOMS: atom_id res chain seq x y z
N PRO A 1 8.37 -11.19 -7.81
CA PRO A 1 8.94 -9.83 -7.62
C PRO A 1 8.64 -9.27 -6.23
N ASP A 2 7.41 -9.44 -5.74
CA ASP A 2 6.91 -8.79 -4.52
C ASP A 2 7.35 -9.45 -3.20
N ALA A 3 8.09 -10.55 -3.30
CA ALA A 3 8.59 -11.29 -2.14
C ALA A 3 9.94 -10.78 -1.63
N LEU A 4 10.54 -9.75 -2.23
CA LEU A 4 11.76 -9.13 -1.71
C LEU A 4 11.43 -8.33 -0.43
N THR A 5 12.34 -8.36 0.54
CA THR A 5 12.19 -7.54 1.75
C THR A 5 12.71 -6.13 1.47
N SER A 6 11.85 -5.13 1.70
CA SER A 6 12.27 -3.72 1.65
C SER A 6 13.31 -3.45 2.73
N ALA A 7 14.42 -2.81 2.36
CA ALA A 7 15.46 -2.36 3.26
C ALA A 7 15.43 -0.83 3.39
N ASN A 8 16.49 -0.23 3.93
CA ASN A 8 16.52 1.23 4.08
C ASN A 8 16.48 1.92 2.69
N ALA A 9 15.74 3.03 2.61
CA ALA A 9 15.53 3.81 1.38
C ALA A 9 14.92 2.97 0.24
N ASN A 10 15.50 3.07 -0.96
CA ASN A 10 15.04 2.38 -2.18
C ASN A 10 15.72 1.00 -2.38
N ALA A 11 16.37 0.45 -1.35
CA ALA A 11 17.09 -0.82 -1.43
C ALA A 11 16.20 -2.00 -1.06
N TYR A 12 16.44 -3.14 -1.70
CA TYR A 12 15.74 -4.40 -1.42
C TYR A 12 16.74 -5.49 -1.06
N ARG A 13 16.31 -6.42 -0.22
CA ARG A 13 17.09 -7.60 0.19
C ARG A 13 16.39 -8.87 -0.23
N VAL A 14 17.20 -9.87 -0.54
CA VAL A 14 16.73 -11.23 -0.80
C VAL A 14 16.08 -11.78 0.46
N SER A 15 14.86 -12.30 0.33
CA SER A 15 14.12 -12.98 1.38
C SER A 15 14.03 -14.48 1.08
N GLN A 16 13.57 -15.27 2.04
CA GLN A 16 13.33 -16.70 1.82
C GLN A 16 12.27 -16.95 0.72
N GLY A 17 11.32 -16.04 0.53
CA GLY A 17 10.26 -16.14 -0.47
C GLY A 17 10.65 -15.60 -1.86
N SER A 18 11.72 -14.82 -1.98
CA SER A 18 12.13 -14.23 -3.28
C SER A 18 13.00 -15.15 -4.13
N GLY A 19 13.56 -16.22 -3.54
CA GLY A 19 14.60 -17.04 -4.17
C GLY A 19 15.96 -16.33 -4.23
N THR A 20 16.96 -16.98 -4.85
CA THR A 20 18.34 -16.46 -4.95
C THR A 20 18.48 -15.36 -6.01
N TYR A 21 19.40 -14.42 -5.80
CA TYR A 21 19.72 -13.40 -6.80
C TYR A 21 20.33 -14.02 -8.06
N ASN A 22 20.08 -13.41 -9.23
CA ASN A 22 20.67 -13.81 -10.49
C ASN A 22 21.30 -12.58 -11.15
N LEU A 23 22.63 -12.55 -11.20
CA LEU A 23 23.38 -11.42 -11.75
C LEU A 23 23.65 -11.65 -13.24
N LYS A 24 23.22 -10.70 -14.09
CA LYS A 24 23.42 -10.75 -15.54
C LYS A 24 23.99 -9.43 -16.04
N ALA A 25 24.75 -9.46 -17.14
CA ALA A 25 25.17 -8.26 -17.82
C ALA A 25 23.97 -7.59 -18.53
N PRO A 26 23.95 -6.25 -18.66
CA PRO A 26 22.92 -5.54 -19.42
C PRO A 26 22.76 -6.12 -20.84
N GLY A 27 21.52 -6.30 -21.29
CA GLY A 27 21.21 -6.86 -22.61
C GLY A 27 21.40 -8.39 -22.75
N THR A 28 21.75 -9.11 -21.69
CA THR A 28 21.92 -10.58 -21.72
C THR A 28 20.82 -11.30 -20.95
N GLY A 29 20.33 -12.42 -21.50
CA GLY A 29 19.42 -13.33 -20.80
C GLY A 29 18.13 -12.69 -20.25
N GLY A 30 17.55 -11.70 -20.95
CA GLY A 30 16.33 -11.00 -20.55
C GLY A 30 16.55 -9.80 -19.61
N ALA A 31 17.80 -9.47 -19.26
CA ALA A 31 18.12 -8.22 -18.57
C ALA A 31 17.94 -7.01 -19.51
N GLY A 32 17.42 -5.91 -18.98
CA GLY A 32 17.24 -4.65 -19.72
C GLY A 32 18.55 -3.99 -20.16
N LEU A 33 18.42 -2.86 -20.86
CA LEU A 33 19.54 -2.02 -21.29
C LEU A 33 19.79 -0.90 -20.27
N ILE A 34 21.02 -0.41 -20.19
CA ILE A 34 21.35 0.77 -19.37
C ILE A 34 21.26 2.01 -20.25
N GLY A 35 20.38 2.95 -19.90
CA GLY A 35 20.35 4.31 -20.44
C GLY A 35 21.26 5.23 -19.60
N ALA A 36 22.39 5.67 -20.17
CA ALA A 36 23.29 6.59 -19.46
C ALA A 36 22.63 7.96 -19.24
N SER A 37 22.91 8.59 -18.09
CA SER A 37 22.38 9.91 -17.71
C SER A 37 20.86 10.01 -17.63
N GLN A 38 20.17 8.89 -17.37
CA GLN A 38 18.71 8.83 -17.17
C GLN A 38 18.39 8.45 -15.70
N LEU A 39 17.28 8.96 -15.19
CA LEU A 39 16.75 8.62 -13.86
C LEU A 39 15.34 8.04 -14.03
N GLU A 40 15.08 6.87 -13.44
CA GLU A 40 13.76 6.25 -13.46
C GLU A 40 12.80 7.05 -12.57
N ALA A 41 11.70 7.50 -13.17
CA ALA A 41 10.64 8.18 -12.44
C ALA A 41 9.81 7.17 -11.62
N SER A 42 9.22 7.65 -10.53
CA SER A 42 8.26 6.87 -9.75
C SER A 42 7.10 6.40 -10.64
N THR A 43 6.72 5.14 -10.51
CA THR A 43 5.55 4.56 -11.21
C THR A 43 4.20 5.00 -10.62
N VAL A 44 4.21 5.85 -9.59
CA VAL A 44 3.03 6.21 -8.80
C VAL A 44 2.36 7.45 -9.38
N ASP A 45 1.06 7.38 -9.65
CA ASP A 45 0.23 8.53 -10.00
C ASP A 45 -0.41 9.15 -8.74
N LEU A 46 0.01 10.37 -8.43
CA LEU A 46 -0.46 11.13 -7.27
C LEU A 46 -1.98 11.32 -7.24
N SER A 47 -2.64 11.45 -8.40
CA SER A 47 -4.09 11.69 -8.46
C SER A 47 -4.86 10.46 -8.00
N THR A 48 -4.40 9.29 -8.43
CA THR A 48 -4.97 7.99 -8.05
C THR A 48 -4.72 7.71 -6.57
N GLU A 49 -3.51 7.92 -6.08
CA GLU A 49 -3.18 7.73 -4.66
C GLU A 49 -4.01 8.66 -3.74
N PHE A 50 -4.15 9.94 -4.13
CA PHE A 50 -4.94 10.89 -3.35
C PHE A 50 -6.43 10.50 -3.31
N THR A 51 -6.97 9.98 -4.42
CA THR A 51 -8.34 9.45 -4.47
C THR A 51 -8.50 8.22 -3.59
N GLY A 52 -7.51 7.32 -3.56
CA GLY A 52 -7.46 6.19 -2.64
C GLY A 52 -7.45 6.63 -1.17
N LEU A 53 -6.67 7.67 -0.86
CA LEU A 53 -6.58 8.26 0.47
C LEU A 53 -7.94 8.88 0.89
N ILE A 54 -8.61 9.62 0.01
CA ILE A 54 -9.95 10.17 0.29
C ILE A 54 -10.96 9.04 0.52
N THR A 55 -10.90 7.97 -0.29
CA THR A 55 -11.82 6.85 -0.18
C THR A 55 -11.66 6.12 1.15
N THR A 56 -10.42 5.85 1.56
CA THR A 56 -10.12 5.22 2.86
C THR A 56 -10.55 6.10 4.02
N GLN A 57 -10.33 7.41 3.96
CA GLN A 57 -10.81 8.36 4.98
C GLN A 57 -12.35 8.41 5.07
N ARG A 58 -13.04 8.40 3.93
CA ARG A 58 -14.51 8.37 3.89
C ARG A 58 -15.05 7.07 4.47
N ALA A 59 -14.44 5.93 4.14
CA ALA A 59 -14.79 4.65 4.73
C ALA A 59 -14.62 4.67 6.26
N TYR A 60 -13.50 5.19 6.77
CA TYR A 60 -13.27 5.34 8.20
C TYR A 60 -14.31 6.25 8.87
N SER A 61 -14.63 7.39 8.26
CA SER A 61 -15.64 8.33 8.77
C SER A 61 -17.04 7.72 8.79
N ALA A 62 -17.39 6.96 7.76
CA ALA A 62 -18.66 6.23 7.68
C ALA A 62 -18.74 5.15 8.76
N SER A 63 -17.70 4.34 8.93
CA SER A 63 -17.61 3.32 9.98
C SER A 63 -17.72 3.94 11.38
N SER A 64 -17.05 5.07 11.62
CA SER A 64 -17.14 5.80 12.88
C SER A 64 -18.57 6.28 13.16
N LYS A 65 -19.25 6.84 12.15
CA LYS A 65 -20.63 7.30 12.31
C LYS A 65 -21.60 6.16 12.57
N ILE A 66 -21.42 5.01 11.91
CA ILE A 66 -22.20 3.79 12.16
C ILE A 66 -22.07 3.36 13.62
N ILE A 67 -20.84 3.34 14.16
CA ILE A 67 -20.58 2.98 15.57
C ILE A 67 -21.30 3.96 16.49
N THR A 68 -21.15 5.27 16.27
CA THR A 68 -21.82 6.29 17.10
C THR A 68 -23.34 6.12 17.09
N THR A 69 -23.94 5.89 15.91
CA THR A 69 -25.38 5.67 15.81
C THR A 69 -25.84 4.37 16.47
N ALA A 70 -25.01 3.32 16.42
CA ALA A 70 -25.28 2.07 17.12
C ALA A 70 -25.25 2.27 18.64
N ASP A 71 -24.27 3.02 19.15
CA ASP A 71 -24.14 3.36 20.57
C ASP A 71 -25.33 4.22 21.05
N GLU A 72 -25.78 5.19 20.25
CA GLU A 72 -26.97 6.00 20.53
C GLU A 72 -28.23 5.13 20.64
N MET A 73 -28.45 4.22 19.68
CA MET A 73 -29.58 3.28 19.74
C MET A 73 -29.50 2.32 20.93
N LEU A 74 -28.29 1.82 21.27
CA LEU A 74 -28.10 0.97 22.44
C LEU A 74 -28.42 1.70 23.75
N ALA A 75 -28.02 2.97 23.86
CA ALA A 75 -28.35 3.81 25.02
C ALA A 75 -29.87 4.03 25.14
N GLU A 76 -30.57 4.24 24.03
CA GLU A 76 -32.02 4.38 24.00
C GLU A 76 -32.74 3.07 24.39
N LEU A 77 -32.28 1.91 23.92
CA LEU A 77 -32.83 0.62 24.33
C LEU A 77 -32.68 0.35 25.84
N ILE A 78 -31.56 0.77 26.44
CA ILE A 78 -31.32 0.64 27.88
C ILE A 78 -32.26 1.54 28.68
N SER A 79 -32.57 2.74 28.19
CA SER A 79 -33.45 3.69 28.88
C SER A 79 -34.92 3.25 28.87
N ILE A 80 -35.38 2.57 27.81
CA ILE A 80 -36.75 2.02 27.71
C ILE A 80 -36.99 0.86 28.69
N LYS A 81 -35.95 0.11 29.07
CA LYS A 81 -36.06 -1.02 29.99
C LYS A 81 -36.23 -0.60 31.46
N ARG A 82 -36.11 0.70 31.77
CA ARG A 82 -36.17 1.23 33.14
C ARG A 82 -37.57 1.64 33.56
#